data_AF-A0A7W2B1I1-F1
#
_entry.id   AF-A0A7W2B1I1-F1
#
_cell.length_a   1.000
_cell.length_b   1.000
_cell.length_c   1.000
_cell.angle_alpha   90.00
_cell.angle_beta   90.00
_cell.angle_gamma   90.00
#
_symmetry.space_group_name_H-M   'P 1'
#
loop_
_entity.id
_entity.type
_entity.pdbx_description
1 polymer ?
#
loop_
_entity_poly.entity_id
_entity_poly.type
_entity_poly.pdbx_seq_one_letter_code
_entity_poly.pdbx_strand_id
1 'polypeptide(L)' 'AYPSNTYWDFEEDGEVDMITENNGTFSSQTRYWYWNNDKRGVIIDNMGEIDISKLTRNQLWFDIGGNEYKCSAN' A
#
# COMPACT_ATOMS: atom_id res chain seq x y z
N ALA A 1 22.82 5.06 0.73
CA ALA A 1 21.69 4.47 0.00
C ALA A 1 21.09 5.57 -0.87
N TYR A 2 20.88 5.31 -2.17
CA TYR A 2 20.18 6.27 -3.03
C TYR A 2 18.70 6.30 -2.61
N PRO A 3 18.02 7.46 -2.67
CA PRO A 3 16.61 7.54 -2.31
C PRO A 3 15.79 6.69 -3.28
N SER A 4 15.00 5.76 -2.75
CA SER A 4 13.97 5.03 -3.47
C SER A 4 12.62 5.64 -3.14
N ASN A 5 11.85 6.05 -4.15
CA ASN A 5 10.47 6.47 -3.96
C ASN A 5 9.56 5.27 -4.23
N THR A 6 8.64 4.98 -3.31
CA THR A 6 7.61 3.96 -3.51
C THR A 6 6.24 4.60 -3.45
N TYR A 7 5.47 4.40 -4.51
CA TYR A 7 4.11 4.85 -4.68
C TYR A 7 3.17 3.65 -4.58
N TRP A 8 2.02 3.86 -3.97
CA TRP A 8 1.01 2.83 -3.75
C TRP A 8 -0.34 3.37 -4.22
N ASP A 9 -1.06 2.61 -5.02
CA ASP A 9 -2.42 2.92 -5.46
C ASP A 9 -3.36 1.77 -5.07
N PHE A 10 -4.47 2.08 -4.39
CA PHE A 10 -5.43 1.06 -3.95
C PHE A 10 -6.71 1.21 -4.73
N GLU A 11 -7.08 0.15 -5.41
CA GLU A 11 -8.28 0.08 -6.21
C GLU A 11 -9.44 -0.51 -5.37
N GLU A 12 -10.67 -0.08 -5.67
CA GLU A 12 -11.88 -0.54 -4.96
C GLU A 12 -12.14 -2.05 -5.14
N ASP A 13 -11.54 -2.66 -6.17
CA ASP A 13 -11.70 -4.06 -6.55
C ASP A 13 -10.82 -5.04 -5.76
N GLY A 14 -9.98 -4.54 -4.85
CA GLY A 14 -9.07 -5.36 -4.04
C GLY A 14 -7.64 -5.42 -4.57
N GLU A 15 -7.31 -4.66 -5.62
CA GLU A 15 -5.95 -4.54 -6.14
C GLU A 15 -5.19 -3.40 -5.46
N VAL A 16 -3.87 -3.58 -5.35
CA VAL A 16 -2.95 -2.54 -4.93
C VAL A 16 -1.73 -2.53 -5.83
N ASP A 17 -1.53 -1.42 -6.54
CA ASP A 17 -0.39 -1.20 -7.41
C ASP A 17 0.75 -0.54 -6.65
N MET A 18 1.91 -1.17 -6.67
CA MET A 18 3.14 -0.65 -6.07
C MET A 18 4.14 -0.30 -7.17
N ILE A 19 4.54 0.97 -7.22
CA ILE A 19 5.56 1.47 -8.14
C ILE A 19 6.77 1.92 -7.34
N THR A 20 7.92 1.32 -7.61
CA THR A 20 9.20 1.73 -7.02
C THR A 20 10.06 2.39 -8.08
N GLU A 21 10.51 3.60 -7.80
CA GLU A 21 11.53 4.29 -8.57
C GLU A 21 12.89 4.14 -7.87
N ASN A 22 13.87 3.61 -8.61
CA ASN A 22 15.26 3.53 -8.17
C ASN A 22 16.17 4.08 -9.26
N ASN A 23 16.81 5.22 -8.98
CA ASN A 23 17.74 5.89 -9.90
C ASN A 23 17.14 6.12 -11.31
N GLY A 24 15.89 6.58 -11.37
CA GLY A 24 15.14 6.81 -12.62
C GLY A 24 14.64 5.56 -13.33
N THR A 25 14.87 4.36 -12.77
CA THR A 25 14.29 3.11 -13.25
C THR A 25 13.04 2.80 -12.44
N PHE A 26 11.93 2.53 -13.13
CA PHE A 26 10.65 2.19 -12.51
C PHE A 26 10.42 0.68 -12.56
N SER A 27 9.98 0.11 -11.44
CA SER A 27 9.42 -1.24 -11.37
C SER A 27 8.02 -1.17 -10.79
N SER A 28 7.05 -1.80 -11.45
CA SER A 28 5.68 -1.93 -10.96
C SER A 28 5.36 -3.38 -10.60
N GLN A 29 4.53 -3.57 -9.58
CA GLN A 29 3.89 -4.84 -9.26
C GLN A 29 2.47 -4.57 -8.78
N THR A 30 1.53 -5.38 -9.26
CA THR A 30 0.17 -5.43 -8.73
C THR A 30 0.10 -6.50 -7.66
N ARG A 31 -0.57 -6.18 -6.57
CA ARG A 31 -0.77 -7.01 -5.39
C ARG A 31 -2.24 -7.02 -5.02
N TYR A 32 -2.61 -7.88 -4.09
CA TYR A 32 -3.98 -7.99 -3.62
C TYR A 32 -4.07 -7.66 -2.13
N TRP A 33 -5.05 -6.84 -1.78
CA TRP A 33 -5.33 -6.49 -0.40
C TRP A 33 -6.66 -7.10 0.06
N TYR A 34 -6.70 -7.48 1.33
CA TYR A 34 -7.92 -8.00 1.96
C TYR A 34 -7.99 -7.57 3.42
N TRP A 35 -9.21 -7.42 3.93
CA TRP A 35 -9.42 -7.18 5.34
C TRP A 35 -8.93 -8.37 6.17
N ASN A 36 -8.26 -8.09 7.27
CA ASN A 36 -8.01 -9.10 8.28
C ASN A 36 -9.34 -9.56 8.93
N ASN A 37 -9.30 -10.66 9.70
CA ASN A 37 -10.53 -11.28 10.22
C ASN A 37 -11.40 -10.36 11.09
N ASP A 38 -10.80 -9.44 11.85
CA ASP A 38 -11.50 -8.52 12.73
C ASP A 38 -11.79 -7.15 12.09
N LYS A 39 -11.41 -6.97 10.82
CA LYS A 39 -11.54 -5.73 10.03
C LYS A 39 -10.89 -4.51 10.69
N ARG A 40 -9.80 -4.73 11.42
CA ARG A 40 -8.99 -3.65 12.03
C ARG A 40 -7.72 -3.34 11.26
N GLY A 41 -7.33 -4.21 10.32
CA GLY A 41 -6.16 -4.08 9.48
C GLY A 41 -6.39 -4.59 8.07
N VAL A 42 -5.44 -4.32 7.18
CA VAL A 42 -5.38 -4.92 5.85
C VAL A 42 -4.22 -5.88 5.79
N ILE A 43 -4.37 -6.92 4.98
CA ILE A 43 -3.30 -7.83 4.62
C ILE A 43 -3.02 -7.62 3.15
N ILE A 44 -1.75 -7.39 2.82
CA ILE A 44 -1.29 -7.36 1.42
C ILE A 44 -0.56 -8.67 1.15
N ASP A 45 -0.88 -9.30 0.03
CA ASP A 45 -0.24 -10.53 -0.39
C ASP A 45 1.30 -10.38 -0.45
N ASN A 46 2.00 -11.42 0.02
CA ASN A 46 3.47 -11.42 0.11
C ASN A 46 4.08 -10.25 0.92
N MET A 47 3.30 -9.59 1.79
CA MET A 47 3.80 -8.61 2.79
C MET A 47 3.30 -8.93 4.20
N GLY A 48 2.12 -9.51 4.31
CA GLY A 48 1.49 -9.81 5.60
C GLY A 48 0.55 -8.71 6.04
N GLU A 49 0.22 -8.74 7.33
CA GLU A 49 -0.68 -7.77 7.96
C GLU A 49 0.03 -6.42 8.12
N ILE A 50 -0.70 -5.35 7.80
CA ILE A 50 -0.21 -3.98 7.83
C ILE A 50 -1.16 -3.15 8.69
N ASP A 51 -0.56 -2.33 9.56
CA ASP A 51 -1.30 -1.44 10.44
C ASP A 51 -1.87 -0.27 9.65
N ILE A 52 -3.19 -0.08 9.76
CA ILE A 52 -3.89 1.06 9.17
C ILE A 52 -3.78 2.25 10.13
N SER A 53 -3.17 3.34 9.69
CA SER A 53 -3.12 4.59 10.45
C SER A 53 -4.38 5.43 10.26
N LYS A 54 -5.01 5.36 9.08
CA LYS A 54 -6.25 6.09 8.76
C LYS A 54 -7.03 5.45 7.62
N LEU A 55 -8.35 5.34 7.79
CA LEU A 55 -9.29 4.95 6.75
C LEU A 55 -10.37 6.01 6.60
N THR A 56 -10.61 6.45 5.37
CA THR A 56 -11.73 7.31 4.99
C THR A 56 -12.43 6.72 3.77
N ARG A 57 -13.52 7.35 3.32
CA ARG A 57 -14.20 6.91 2.09
C ARG A 57 -13.29 6.90 0.85
N ASN A 58 -12.27 7.75 0.80
CA ASN A 58 -11.46 7.96 -0.41
C ASN A 58 -9.95 7.81 -0.14
N GLN A 59 -9.55 7.43 1.06
CA GLN A 59 -8.13 7.34 1.41
C GLN A 59 -7.89 6.22 2.40
N LEU A 60 -6.83 5.45 2.16
CA LEU A 60 -6.26 4.47 3.06
C LEU A 60 -4.82 4.88 3.38
N TRP A 61 -4.47 4.91 4.65
CA TRP A 61 -3.14 5.24 5.14
C TRP A 61 -2.68 4.07 6.01
N PHE A 62 -1.46 3.63 5.81
CA PHE A 62 -0.91 2.46 6.48
C PHE A 62 0.59 2.59 6.68
N ASP A 63 1.10 1.86 7.67
CA ASP A 63 2.48 1.93 8.10
C ASP A 63 3.22 0.64 7.71
N ILE A 64 4.29 0.77 6.89
CA ILE A 64 5.16 -0.37 6.57
C ILE A 64 6.57 -0.05 7.05
N GLY A 65 7.02 -0.81 8.05
CA GLY A 65 8.38 -0.68 8.58
C GLY A 65 8.70 0.71 9.13
N GLY A 66 7.69 1.42 9.66
CA GLY A 66 7.82 2.77 10.22
C GLY A 66 7.77 3.91 9.20
N ASN A 67 7.33 3.63 7.97
CA ASN A 67 7.02 4.64 6.97
C ASN A 67 5.53 4.63 6.68
N GLU A 68 4.90 5.79 6.79
CA GLU A 68 3.49 5.97 6.42
C GLU A 68 3.36 6.12 4.91
N TYR A 69 2.51 5.28 4.33
CA TYR A 69 2.10 5.33 2.94
C TYR A 69 0.64 5.75 2.86
N LYS A 70 0.34 6.54 1.84
CA LYS A 70 -1.00 7.06 1.57
C LYS A 70 -1.44 6.61 0.20
N CYS A 71 -2.65 6.09 0.14
CA CYS A 71 -3.34 5.75 -1.08
C CYS A 71 -4.66 6.52 -1.15
N SER A 72 -4.97 7.01 -2.34
CA SER A 72 -6.26 7.61 -2.66
C SER A 72 -7.04 6.60 -3.47
N ALA A 73 -8.27 6.28 -3.06
CA ALA A 73 -9.17 5.54 -3.93
C ALA A 73 -9.53 6.46 -5.11
N ASN A 74 -9.30 5.98 -6.34
CA ASN A 74 -9.73 6.66 -7.57
C ASN A 74 -11.17 6.28 -7.93
#